data_AF-A0A1X7U667-F1
#
_entry.id   AF-A0A1X7U667-F1
#
_cell.length_a   1.000
_cell.length_b   1.000
_cell.length_c   1.000
_cell.angle_alpha   90.00
_cell.angle_beta   90.00
_cell.angle_gamma   90.00
#
_symmetry.space_group_name_H-M   'P 1'
#
loop_
_entity.id
_entity.type
_entity.pdbx_description
1 polymer ?
#
loop_
_entity_poly.entity_id
_entity_poly.type
_entity_poly.pdbx_seq_one_letter_code
_entity_poly.pdbx_strand_id
1 'polypeptide(L)' 'MERKDCQFSCVPFGLFCAPWIFTKTLKPDLTLLRDLGVRLVAYIDNILVLAETKELAQCHTEARMYLLQNLGYTIHLDKK' A
#
# COMPACT_ATOMS: atom_id res chain seq x y z
N MET A 1 5.09 36.94 21.52
CA MET A 1 4.98 35.87 20.50
C MET A 1 4.69 34.58 21.25
N GLU A 2 3.41 34.22 21.38
CA GLU A 2 3.00 33.00 22.09
C GLU A 2 3.38 31.75 21.28
N ARG A 3 3.91 30.72 21.95
CA ARG A 3 4.16 29.41 21.31
C ARG A 3 2.81 28.75 21.03
N LYS A 4 2.59 28.39 19.77
CA LYS A 4 1.46 27.56 19.35
C LYS A 4 1.98 26.14 19.15
N ASP A 5 1.47 25.21 19.94
CA ASP A 5 1.80 23.79 19.81
C ASP A 5 0.98 23.16 18.68
N CYS A 6 1.65 22.52 17.72
CA CYS A 6 1.03 21.83 16.61
C CYS A 6 1.23 20.31 16.76
N GLN A 7 0.20 19.52 16.44
CA GLN A 7 0.25 18.06 16.45
C GLN A 7 -0.26 17.51 15.12
N PHE A 8 0.28 16.37 14.70
CA PHE A 8 -0.16 15.66 13.51
C PHE A 8 -1.35 14.75 13.83
N SER A 9 -2.35 14.71 12.95
CA SER A 9 -3.52 13.82 13.06
C SER A 9 -3.33 12.47 12.35
N CYS A 10 -2.24 12.33 11.60
CA CYS A 10 -1.85 11.12 10.89
C CYS A 10 -0.37 10.82 11.14
N VAL A 11 0.10 9.65 10.68
CA VAL A 11 1.51 9.29 10.79
C VAL A 11 2.36 10.31 10.03
N PRO A 12 3.22 11.10 10.71
CA PRO A 12 4.01 12.12 10.04
C PRO A 12 5.18 11.48 9.28
N PHE A 13 5.57 12.13 8.17
CA PHE A 13 6.80 11.79 7.48
C PHE A 13 8.03 12.01 8.37
N GLY A 14 9.01 11.13 8.26
CA GLY A 14 10.24 11.18 9.07
C GLY A 14 10.11 10.57 10.47
N LEU A 15 8.93 10.11 10.87
CA LEU A 15 8.78 9.33 12.10
C LEU A 15 9.42 7.94 11.93
N PHE A 16 10.33 7.59 12.83
CA PHE A 16 11.08 6.32 12.76
C PHE A 16 10.17 5.08 12.64
N CYS A 17 9.03 5.06 13.33
CA CYS A 17 8.10 3.93 13.27
C CYS A 17 7.09 4.00 12.11
N ALA A 18 7.07 5.07 11.30
CA ALA A 18 6.12 5.20 10.20
C ALA A 18 6.16 4.03 9.20
N PRO A 19 7.34 3.53 8.75
CA PRO A 19 7.39 2.37 7.85
C PRO A 19 6.83 1.09 8.48
N TRP A 20 7.06 0.90 9.77
CA TRP A 20 6.53 -0.23 10.52
C TRP A 20 5.00 -0.16 10.65
N ILE A 21 4.45 1.02 10.96
CA ILE A 21 3.00 1.22 11.02
C ILE A 21 2.38 0.91 9.66
N PHE A 22 2.96 1.45 8.58
CA PHE A 22 2.45 1.27 7.21
C PHE A 22 2.48 -0.20 6.75
N THR A 23 3.58 -0.91 7.00
CA THR A 23 3.66 -2.34 6.67
C THR A 23 2.69 -3.19 7.49
N LYS A 24 2.42 -2.80 8.74
CA LYS A 24 1.43 -3.48 9.60
C LYS A 24 0.00 -3.27 9.09
N THR A 25 -0.35 -2.07 8.62
CA THR A 25 -1.68 -1.78 8.07
C THR A 25 -1.91 -2.47 6.72
N LEU A 26 -0.87 -2.62 5.88
CA LEU A 26 -0.97 -3.34 4.60
C LEU A 26 -1.09 -4.87 4.75
N LYS A 27 -0.58 -5.44 5.85
CA LYS A 27 -0.51 -6.90 6.04
C LYS A 27 -1.83 -7.65 5.75
N PRO A 28 -3.01 -7.26 6.28
CA PRO A 28 -4.27 -7.94 5.98
C PRO A 28 -4.59 -7.94 4.48
N ASP A 29 -4.39 -6.80 3.81
CA ASP A 29 -4.69 -6.61 2.39
C ASP A 29 -3.81 -7.52 1.52
N LEU A 30 -2.51 -7.56 1.84
CA LEU A 30 -1.56 -8.44 1.17
C LEU A 30 -1.84 -9.92 1.43
N THR A 31 -2.37 -10.25 2.60
CA THR A 31 -2.73 -11.64 2.94
C THR A 31 -3.94 -12.07 2.12
N LEU A 32 -4.99 -11.25 2.07
CA LEU A 32 -6.17 -11.53 1.25
C LEU A 32 -5.82 -11.72 -0.23
N LEU A 33 -4.97 -10.87 -0.80
CA LEU A 33 -4.54 -11.01 -2.19
C LEU A 33 -3.77 -12.32 -2.43
N ARG A 34 -2.92 -12.73 -1.49
CA ARG A 34 -2.19 -14.01 -1.57
C ARG A 34 -3.15 -15.20 -1.48
N ASP A 35 -4.15 -15.13 -0.61
CA ASP A 35 -5.17 -16.17 -0.47
C ASP A 35 -6.02 -16.31 -1.75
N LEU A 36 -6.21 -15.21 -2.49
CA LEU A 36 -6.84 -15.19 -3.82
C LEU A 36 -5.91 -15.65 -4.96
N GLY A 37 -4.69 -16.11 -4.66
CA GLY A 37 -3.73 -16.62 -5.65
C GLY A 37 -2.84 -15.56 -6.29
N VAL A 38 -2.89 -14.31 -5.83
CA VAL A 38 -2.03 -13.24 -6.35
C VAL A 38 -0.63 -13.35 -5.77
N ARG A 39 0.36 -13.63 -6.62
CA ARG A 39 1.77 -13.58 -6.24
C ARG A 39 2.25 -12.13 -6.23
N LEU A 40 2.65 -11.64 -5.05
CA LEU A 40 3.13 -10.27 -4.88
C LEU A 40 4.27 -10.15 -3.87
N VAL A 41 5.05 -9.09 -4.00
CA VAL A 41 6.10 -8.65 -3.06
C VAL A 41 5.81 -7.21 -2.66
N ALA A 42 5.90 -6.89 -1.38
CA ALA A 42 5.67 -5.53 -0.88
C ALA A 42 6.89 -5.03 -0.11
N TYR A 43 7.28 -3.78 -0.36
CA TYR A 43 8.34 -3.07 0.33
C TYR A 43 7.88 -1.64 0.65
N ILE A 44 7.59 -1.38 1.92
CA ILE A 44 7.03 -0.13 2.42
C ILE A 44 5.81 0.26 1.57
N ASP A 45 5.88 1.31 0.75
CA ASP A 45 4.82 1.85 -0.11
C ASP A 45 4.76 1.22 -1.50
N ASN A 46 5.71 0.37 -1.87
CA ASN A 46 5.80 -0.22 -3.20
C ASN A 46 5.35 -1.67 -3.17
N ILE A 47 4.40 -2.02 -4.04
CA ILE A 47 3.90 -3.38 -4.21
C ILE A 47 4.19 -3.82 -5.65
N LEU A 48 4.88 -4.94 -5.80
CA LEU A 48 5.18 -5.61 -7.06
C LEU A 48 4.27 -6.84 -7.21
N VAL A 49 3.54 -6.91 -8.32
CA VAL A 49 2.74 -8.08 -8.70
C VAL A 49 3.56 -8.92 -9.68
N LEU A 50 3.55 -10.23 -9.49
CA LEU A 50 4.25 -11.21 -10.32
C LEU A 50 3.23 -12.18 -10.90
N ALA A 51 3.33 -12.45 -12.20
CA ALA A 51 2.49 -13.41 -12.90
C ALA A 51 3.24 -14.01 -14.09
N GLU A 52 2.79 -15.16 -14.57
CA GLU A 52 3.41 -15.88 -15.68
C GLU A 52 3.14 -15.24 -17.03
N THR A 53 2.01 -14.53 -17.15
CA THR A 53 1.61 -13.83 -18.37
C THR A 53 1.28 -12.37 -18.08
N LYS A 54 1.31 -11.55 -19.13
CA LYS A 54 0.98 -10.13 -19.05
C LYS A 54 -0.50 -9.93 -18.67
N GLU A 55 -1.39 -10.74 -19.23
CA GLU A 55 -2.83 -10.66 -19.02
C GLU A 55 -3.16 -10.99 -17.56
N LEU A 56 -2.51 -12.01 -16.99
CA LEU A 56 -2.67 -12.36 -15.59
C LEU A 56 -2.08 -11.29 -14.67
N ALA A 57 -0.93 -10.71 -15.03
CA ALA A 57 -0.35 -9.58 -14.29
C ALA A 57 -1.29 -8.38 -14.27
N GLN A 58 -1.95 -8.07 -15.39
CA GLN A 58 -2.94 -6.99 -15.50
C GLN A 58 -4.17 -7.28 -14.63
N CYS A 59 -4.76 -8.47 -14.75
CA CYS A 59 -5.91 -8.87 -13.94
C CYS A 59 -5.60 -8.80 -12.43
N HIS A 60 -4.45 -9.32 -12.00
CA HIS A 60 -4.00 -9.24 -10.60
C HIS A 60 -3.76 -7.80 -10.14
N THR A 61 -3.23 -6.95 -11.03
CA THR A 61 -3.01 -5.53 -10.74
C THR A 61 -4.33 -4.79 -10.56
N GLU A 62 -5.33 -5.05 -11.40
CA GLU A 62 -6.67 -4.49 -11.29
C GLU A 62 -7.37 -4.93 -10.00
N ALA A 63 -7.31 -6.23 -9.67
CA ALA A 63 -7.86 -6.75 -8.41
C ALA A 63 -7.22 -6.08 -7.18
N ARG A 64 -5.89 -5.93 -7.19
CA ARG A 64 -5.16 -5.19 -6.16
C ARG A 64 -5.61 -3.74 -6.07
N MET A 65 -5.73 -3.06 -7.22
CA MET A 65 -6.12 -1.66 -7.27
C MET A 65 -7.52 -1.46 -6.69
N TYR A 66 -8.47 -2.30 -7.10
CA TYR A 66 -9.83 -2.30 -6.59
C TYR A 66 -9.87 -2.48 -5.07
N LEU A 67 -9.15 -3.47 -4.53
CA LEU A 67 -9.10 -3.71 -3.09
C LEU A 67 -8.53 -2.50 -2.33
N LEU A 68 -7.36 -2.01 -2.73
CA LEU A 68 -6.68 -0.91 -2.04
C LEU A 68 -7.49 0.39 -2.07
N GLN A 69 -8.13 0.71 -3.20
CA GLN A 69 -9.00 1.88 -3.32
C GLN A 69 -10.21 1.79 -2.39
N ASN A 70 -10.85 0.61 -2.30
CA ASN A 70 -12.00 0.40 -1.39
C ASN A 70 -11.60 0.48 0.09
N LEU A 71 -10.33 0.21 0.42
CA LEU A 71 -9.77 0.36 1.76
C LEU A 71 -9.30 1.80 2.05
N GLY A 72 -9.44 2.72 1.09
CA GLY A 72 -9.10 4.13 1.24
C GLY A 72 -7.64 4.47 0.92
N TYR A 73 -6.87 3.56 0.33
CA TYR A 73 -5.52 3.88 -0.16
C TYR A 73 -5.58 4.65 -1.48
N THR A 74 -4.76 5.69 -1.59
CA THR A 74 -4.55 6.42 -2.84
C THR A 74 -3.46 5.75 -3.67
N ILE A 75 -3.81 5.36 -4.90
CA ILE A 75 -2.87 4.72 -5.83
C ILE A 75 -2.30 5.78 -6.78
N HIS A 76 -0.97 5.91 -6.79
CA HIS A 76 -0.27 6.79 -7.72
C HIS A 76 0.02 6.02 -9.00
N LEU A 77 -0.74 6.32 -10.07
CA LEU A 77 -0.58 5.68 -11.38
C LEU A 77 0.55 6.27 -12.24
N ASP A 78 1.00 7.49 -11.91
CA ASP A 78 1.99 8.24 -12.69
C ASP A 78 3.45 8.03 -12.26
N LYS A 79 3.76 6.95 -11.53
CA LYS A 79 5.16 6.59 -11.28
C LYS A 79 5.76 6.04 -12.59
N LYS A 80 6.38 6.93 -13.37
CA LYS A 80 7.25 6.61 -14.51
C LYS A 80 8.44 5.76 -14.10
#